data_AF-A0A6J2XSD9-F1
#
_entry.id   AF-A0A6J2XSD9-F1
#
_cell.length_a   1.000
_cell.length_b   1.000
_cell.length_c   1.000
_cell.angle_alpha   90.00
_cell.angle_beta   90.00
_cell.angle_gamma   90.00
#
_symmetry.space_group_name_H-M   'P 1'
#
loop_
_entity.id
_entity.type
_entity.pdbx_description
1 polymer ?
#
loop_
_entity_poly.entity_id
_entity_poly.type
_entity_poly.pdbx_seq_one_letter_code
_entity_poly.pdbx_strand_id
1 'polypeptide(L)'
;MTGDAKVTDCSLPAIADRREKNRWSNIHRPGVSTATVSSNADQQSAAIIAGSGGSTPELNKLNIAKDKCIEQIEATFQQIQVAIDRRKQEMVDQVNQMCNEKKRVLDEQHGLIENEKNKVEQECQGLQYQVEVRNITQKIEILTEKLDTAFSLGEPRENSFLTCDFSLNDSLDQIQQHLGILGKVRTSTTFPSLCTAQIDDNIIAGIESCVTLTTVDYHGNARKTGGDPIQAEVSL
;
A
#
# COMPACT_ATOMS: atom_id res chain seq x y z
N MET A 1 -1.85 -24.08 26.33
CA MET A 1 -1.57 -24.27 24.89
C MET A 1 -2.58 -23.44 24.14
N THR A 2 -2.17 -22.28 23.65
CA THR A 2 -3.03 -21.29 22.98
C THR A 2 -3.20 -21.70 21.53
N GLY A 3 -4.41 -22.07 21.13
CA GLY A 3 -4.78 -22.39 19.75
C GLY A 3 -5.70 -21.31 19.20
N ASP A 4 -5.27 -20.66 18.11
CA ASP A 4 -6.06 -19.71 17.34
C ASP A 4 -7.23 -20.43 16.64
N ALA A 5 -8.47 -20.07 16.99
CA ALA A 5 -9.66 -20.56 16.33
C ALA A 5 -10.03 -19.65 15.15
N LYS A 6 -10.05 -20.22 13.95
CA LYS A 6 -10.33 -19.56 12.68
C LYS A 6 -11.83 -19.65 12.39
N VAL A 7 -12.55 -18.53 12.42
CA VAL A 7 -14.00 -18.49 12.18
C VAL A 7 -14.29 -18.43 10.68
N THR A 8 -14.95 -19.46 10.15
CA THR A 8 -15.49 -19.51 8.78
C THR A 8 -16.97 -19.16 8.77
N ASP A 9 -17.34 -18.26 7.85
CA ASP A 9 -18.68 -17.71 7.62
C ASP A 9 -19.62 -18.78 7.03
N CYS A 10 -20.80 -18.99 7.62
CA CYS A 10 -21.83 -19.89 7.11
C CYS A 10 -23.22 -19.25 7.21
N SER A 11 -23.92 -19.27 6.08
CA SER A 11 -25.15 -18.52 5.81
C SER A 11 -26.42 -19.20 6.35
N LEU A 12 -27.27 -18.39 7.01
CA LEU A 12 -28.75 -18.36 7.17
C LEU A 12 -29.63 -19.55 6.70
N PRO A 13 -30.76 -19.84 7.40
CA PRO A 13 -32.03 -19.13 7.13
C PRO A 13 -32.95 -18.81 8.33
N ALA A 14 -33.90 -17.89 8.07
CA ALA A 14 -34.84 -17.25 9.00
C ALA A 14 -36.06 -18.10 9.40
N ILE A 15 -36.56 -17.95 10.64
CA ILE A 15 -37.84 -18.50 11.10
C ILE A 15 -38.66 -17.45 11.89
N ALA A 16 -39.98 -17.57 11.74
CA ALA A 16 -41.03 -16.58 11.89
C ALA A 16 -41.64 -16.39 13.29
N ASP A 17 -42.33 -15.25 13.37
CA ASP A 17 -43.17 -14.62 14.40
C ASP A 17 -44.29 -15.50 15.01
N ARG A 18 -44.49 -15.39 16.34
CA ARG A 18 -45.75 -15.80 17.01
C ARG A 18 -46.04 -14.97 18.26
N ARG A 19 -47.09 -14.14 18.17
CA ARG A 19 -47.79 -13.45 19.26
C ARG A 19 -48.46 -14.44 20.23
N GLU A 20 -48.47 -14.10 21.52
CA GLU A 20 -49.59 -14.44 22.40
C GLU A 20 -49.77 -13.44 23.56
N LYS A 21 -51.04 -13.09 23.79
CA LYS A 21 -51.58 -12.21 24.84
C LYS A 21 -51.61 -12.97 26.17
N ASN A 22 -51.49 -12.27 27.30
CA ASN A 22 -52.51 -12.41 28.35
C ASN A 22 -52.58 -11.22 29.33
N ARG A 23 -53.83 -10.84 29.58
CA ARG A 23 -54.39 -9.84 30.49
C ARG A 23 -54.55 -10.49 31.87
N TRP A 24 -54.59 -9.72 32.96
CA TRP A 24 -55.51 -9.86 34.12
C TRP A 24 -55.29 -8.68 35.09
N SER A 25 -56.30 -8.41 35.92
CA SER A 25 -56.77 -7.09 36.35
C SER A 25 -56.71 -6.82 37.86
N ASN A 26 -56.56 -5.52 38.18
CA ASN A 26 -56.88 -4.72 39.40
C ASN A 26 -57.58 -5.36 40.62
N ILE A 27 -57.10 -4.97 41.82
CA ILE A 27 -57.87 -4.78 43.08
C ILE A 27 -57.36 -3.51 43.83
N HIS A 28 -58.26 -2.76 44.48
CA HIS A 28 -58.08 -1.45 45.16
C HIS A 28 -57.78 -1.53 46.69
N ARG A 29 -56.79 -0.73 47.16
CA ARG A 29 -56.63 0.21 48.34
C ARG A 29 -57.20 -0.11 49.76
N PRO A 30 -56.79 0.57 50.89
CA PRO A 30 -55.81 1.68 51.08
C PRO A 30 -54.82 1.50 52.27
N GLY A 31 -53.74 2.31 52.30
CA GLY A 31 -52.88 2.49 53.48
C GLY A 31 -51.96 3.70 53.28
N VAL A 32 -52.16 4.74 54.08
CA VAL A 32 -51.38 5.98 54.07
C VAL A 32 -50.04 5.71 54.76
N SER A 33 -48.95 5.76 53.99
CA SER A 33 -47.61 5.99 54.51
C SER A 33 -47.05 7.22 53.80
N THR A 34 -46.79 8.26 54.58
CA THR A 34 -45.95 9.40 54.21
C THR A 34 -44.56 8.87 53.84
N ALA A 35 -44.34 8.63 52.55
CA ALA A 35 -43.05 8.31 51.98
C ALA A 35 -42.45 9.60 51.40
N THR A 36 -41.32 9.97 51.98
CA THR A 36 -40.40 11.03 51.59
C THR A 36 -40.16 11.02 50.07
N VAL A 37 -40.53 12.09 49.37
CA VAL A 37 -40.38 12.26 47.90
C VAL A 37 -38.94 12.62 47.48
N SER A 38 -37.95 12.47 48.37
CA SER A 38 -36.58 12.96 48.12
C SER A 38 -35.64 11.98 47.40
N SER A 39 -36.01 10.72 47.14
CA SER A 39 -35.04 9.74 46.58
C SER A 39 -34.91 9.78 45.04
N ASN A 40 -35.93 10.22 44.31
CA ASN A 40 -35.93 10.07 42.85
C ASN A 40 -35.01 11.07 42.13
N ALA A 41 -34.85 12.29 42.64
CA ALA A 41 -33.99 13.31 42.02
C ALA A 41 -32.49 13.02 42.24
N ASP A 42 -32.12 12.50 43.42
CA ASP A 42 -30.75 12.11 43.74
C ASP A 42 -30.35 10.81 43.03
N GLN A 43 -31.27 9.85 42.86
CA GLN A 43 -31.05 8.63 42.06
C GLN A 43 -30.96 8.91 40.55
N GLN A 44 -31.74 9.85 39.99
CA GLN A 44 -31.59 10.27 38.59
C GLN A 44 -30.31 11.07 38.35
N SER A 45 -29.93 11.95 39.27
CA SER A 45 -28.68 12.73 39.17
C SER A 45 -27.45 11.82 39.26
N ALA A 46 -27.44 10.83 40.17
CA ALA A 46 -26.38 9.83 40.25
C ALA A 46 -26.26 8.96 38.99
N ALA A 47 -27.39 8.58 38.37
CA ALA A 47 -27.38 7.83 37.11
C ALA A 47 -26.87 8.66 35.92
N ILE A 48 -27.18 9.96 35.87
CA ILE A 48 -26.67 10.89 34.84
C ILE A 48 -25.17 11.13 35.03
N ILE A 49 -24.70 11.28 36.28
CA ILE A 49 -23.27 11.44 36.59
C ILE A 49 -22.49 10.15 36.28
N ALA A 50 -23.03 8.97 36.62
CA ALA A 50 -22.46 7.67 36.24
C ALA A 50 -22.45 7.45 34.71
N GLY A 51 -23.50 7.89 34.00
CA GLY A 51 -23.58 7.86 32.55
C GLY A 51 -22.59 8.81 31.86
N SER A 52 -22.31 9.97 32.47
CA SER A 52 -21.29 10.92 31.98
C SER A 52 -19.86 10.36 32.08
N GLY A 53 -19.59 9.53 33.09
CA GLY A 53 -18.31 8.87 33.30
C GLY A 53 -18.00 7.74 32.31
N GLY A 54 -19.03 7.15 31.67
CA GLY A 54 -18.86 6.10 30.66
C GLY A 54 -18.42 6.61 29.28
N SER A 55 -18.68 7.89 28.99
CA SER A 55 -18.32 8.49 27.69
C SER A 55 -16.84 8.86 27.59
N THR A 56 -16.17 9.12 28.71
CA THR A 56 -14.75 9.50 28.74
C THR A 56 -13.78 8.34 28.41
N PRO A 57 -13.95 7.10 28.91
CA PRO A 57 -13.10 5.98 28.48
C PRO A 57 -13.33 5.61 27.02
N GLU A 58 -14.57 5.67 26.53
CA GLU A 58 -14.87 5.41 25.11
C GLU A 58 -14.30 6.51 24.20
N LEU A 59 -14.33 7.77 24.62
CA LEU A 59 -13.66 8.86 23.90
C LEU A 59 -12.14 8.64 23.83
N ASN A 60 -11.52 8.18 24.92
CA ASN A 60 -10.09 7.84 24.92
C ASN A 60 -9.78 6.66 24.00
N LYS A 61 -10.59 5.59 24.03
CA LYS A 61 -10.43 4.45 23.10
C LYS A 61 -10.56 4.88 21.64
N LEU A 62 -11.51 5.77 21.33
CA LEU A 62 -11.70 6.32 20.00
C LEU A 62 -10.49 7.15 19.55
N ASN A 63 -9.94 7.99 20.44
CA ASN A 63 -8.72 8.75 20.13
C ASN A 63 -7.52 7.82 19.87
N ILE A 64 -7.33 6.80 20.71
CA ILE A 64 -6.28 5.79 20.48
C ILE A 64 -6.48 5.07 19.14
N ALA A 65 -7.72 4.70 18.80
CA ALA A 65 -8.03 4.05 17.53
C ALA A 65 -7.75 4.98 16.33
N LYS A 66 -8.12 6.26 16.45
CA LYS A 66 -7.81 7.29 15.45
C LYS A 66 -6.30 7.41 15.24
N ASP A 67 -5.52 7.54 16.31
CA ASP A 67 -4.08 7.72 16.23
C ASP A 67 -3.43 6.49 15.57
N LYS A 68 -3.86 5.28 15.93
CA LYS A 68 -3.43 4.04 15.25
C LYS A 68 -3.79 4.01 13.76
N CYS A 69 -4.98 4.47 13.39
CA CYS A 69 -5.36 4.56 11.98
C CYS A 69 -4.47 5.55 11.22
N ILE A 70 -4.12 6.69 11.83
CA ILE A 70 -3.21 7.67 11.24
C ILE A 70 -1.81 7.07 11.06
N GLU A 71 -1.25 6.44 12.09
CA GLU A 71 0.04 5.75 12.03
C GLU A 71 0.06 4.69 10.92
N GLN A 72 -1.02 3.92 10.76
CA GLN A 72 -1.12 2.92 9.70
C GLN A 72 -1.19 3.55 8.30
N ILE A 73 -1.90 4.68 8.15
CA ILE A 73 -1.92 5.45 6.90
C ILE A 73 -0.50 5.93 6.59
N GLU A 74 0.16 6.61 7.52
CA GLU A 74 1.52 7.12 7.36
C GLU A 74 2.51 6.00 6.99
N ALA A 75 2.48 4.87 7.71
CA ALA A 75 3.32 3.72 7.41
C ALA A 75 3.07 3.13 6.02
N THR A 76 1.82 3.10 5.56
CA THR A 76 1.46 2.61 4.22
C THR A 76 1.97 3.55 3.13
N PHE A 77 1.77 4.86 3.30
CA PHE A 77 2.25 5.85 2.33
C PHE A 77 3.78 5.96 2.31
N GLN A 78 4.45 5.76 3.44
CA GLN A 78 5.90 5.69 3.49
C GLN A 78 6.45 4.51 2.66
N GLN A 79 5.79 3.35 2.67
CA GLN A 79 6.18 2.22 1.82
C GLN A 79 6.03 2.53 0.33
N ILE A 80 4.94 3.20 -0.05
CA ILE A 80 4.71 3.63 -1.44
C ILE A 80 5.78 4.63 -1.87
N GLN A 81 6.10 5.61 -1.02
CA GLN A 81 7.16 6.59 -1.29
C GLN A 81 8.51 5.91 -1.55
N VAL A 82 8.90 4.96 -0.69
CA VAL A 82 10.13 4.17 -0.87
C VAL A 82 10.13 3.41 -2.19
N ALA A 83 9.01 2.79 -2.57
CA ALA A 83 8.90 2.06 -3.82
C ALA A 83 9.04 2.98 -5.05
N ILE A 84 8.42 4.16 -5.02
CA ILE A 84 8.51 5.18 -6.08
C ILE A 84 9.94 5.71 -6.19
N ASP A 85 10.56 6.06 -5.06
CA ASP A 85 11.94 6.57 -5.04
C ASP A 85 12.93 5.54 -5.54
N ARG A 86 12.75 4.25 -5.19
CA ARG A 86 13.56 3.17 -5.74
C ARG A 86 13.42 3.09 -7.26
N ARG A 87 12.20 3.10 -7.79
CA ARG A 87 11.96 3.03 -9.23
C ARG A 87 12.57 4.23 -9.98
N LYS A 88 12.47 5.42 -9.40
CA LYS A 88 13.11 6.62 -9.92
C LYS A 88 14.62 6.45 -9.98
N GLN A 89 15.25 5.96 -8.91
CA GLN A 89 16.70 5.75 -8.88
C GLN A 89 17.14 4.72 -9.93
N GLU A 90 16.42 3.61 -10.05
CA GLU A 90 16.68 2.59 -11.09
C GLU A 90 16.67 3.20 -12.51
N MET A 91 15.72 4.08 -12.82
CA MET A 91 15.66 4.74 -14.13
C MET A 91 16.83 5.70 -14.34
N VAL A 92 17.22 6.46 -13.31
CA VAL A 92 18.39 7.36 -13.37
C VAL A 92 19.67 6.56 -13.61
N ASP A 93 19.82 5.43 -12.92
CA ASP A 93 20.99 4.56 -13.08
C ASP A 93 21.06 3.97 -14.49
N GLN A 94 19.92 3.57 -15.07
CA GLN A 94 19.85 3.12 -16.46
C GLN A 94 20.27 4.21 -17.45
N VAL A 95 19.83 5.45 -17.28
CA VAL A 95 20.25 6.59 -18.14
C VAL A 95 21.75 6.81 -18.03
N ASN A 96 22.30 6.80 -16.81
CA ASN A 96 23.73 6.98 -16.59
C ASN A 96 24.54 5.84 -17.23
N GLN A 97 24.08 4.59 -17.09
CA GLN A 97 24.73 3.44 -17.70
C GLN A 97 24.74 3.54 -19.23
N MET A 98 23.62 3.88 -19.85
CA MET A 98 23.53 4.03 -21.31
C MET A 98 24.39 5.19 -21.83
N CYS A 99 24.43 6.31 -21.10
CA CYS A 99 25.31 7.43 -21.42
C CYS A 99 26.79 7.01 -21.35
N ASN A 100 27.18 6.30 -20.29
CA ASN A 100 28.56 5.84 -20.11
C ASN A 100 28.98 4.84 -21.19
N GLU A 101 28.08 3.94 -21.60
CA GLU A 101 28.37 2.99 -22.67
C GLU A 101 28.55 3.69 -24.02
N LYS A 102 27.65 4.62 -24.36
CA LYS A 102 27.80 5.44 -25.57
C LYS A 102 29.10 6.23 -25.57
N LYS A 103 29.44 6.84 -24.42
CA LYS A 103 30.69 7.57 -24.23
C LYS A 103 31.90 6.66 -24.39
N ARG A 104 31.87 5.44 -23.84
CA ARG A 104 32.95 4.46 -23.99
C ARG A 104 33.26 4.17 -25.46
N VAL A 105 32.23 3.94 -26.27
CA VAL A 105 32.39 3.69 -27.71
C VAL A 105 33.04 4.90 -28.42
N LEU A 106 32.60 6.12 -28.08
CA LEU A 106 33.17 7.35 -28.65
C LEU A 106 34.62 7.59 -28.20
N ASP A 107 34.94 7.36 -26.93
CA ASP A 107 36.30 7.51 -26.39
C ASP A 107 37.26 6.48 -27.02
N GLU A 108 36.80 5.23 -27.19
CA GLU A 108 37.56 4.19 -27.91
C GLU A 108 37.80 4.57 -29.38
N GLN A 109 36.78 5.10 -30.06
CA GLN A 109 36.93 5.60 -31.42
C GLN A 109 37.91 6.77 -31.49
N HIS A 110 37.85 7.71 -30.54
CA HIS A 110 38.77 8.84 -30.48
C HIS A 110 40.22 8.36 -30.35
N GLY A 111 40.48 7.39 -29.47
CA GLY A 111 41.81 6.80 -29.32
C GLY A 111 42.32 6.10 -30.59
N LEU A 112 41.44 5.43 -31.35
CA LEU A 112 41.80 4.85 -32.65
C LEU A 112 42.15 5.92 -33.69
N ILE A 113 41.36 6.99 -33.77
CA ILE A 113 41.62 8.12 -34.67
C ILE A 113 42.96 8.79 -34.33
N GLU A 114 43.23 9.03 -33.04
CA GLU A 114 44.48 9.65 -32.59
C GLU A 114 45.71 8.79 -32.94
N ASN A 115 45.61 7.47 -32.74
CA ASN A 115 46.68 6.54 -33.11
C ASN A 115 46.95 6.52 -34.62
N GLU A 116 45.91 6.44 -35.45
CA GLU A 116 46.08 6.47 -36.91
C GLU A 116 46.59 7.83 -37.40
N LYS A 117 46.15 8.93 -36.80
CA LYS A 117 46.70 10.27 -37.08
C LYS A 117 48.21 10.31 -36.80
N ASN A 118 48.64 9.86 -35.62
CA ASN A 118 50.06 9.85 -35.23
C ASN A 118 50.90 8.99 -36.19
N LYS A 119 50.37 7.85 -36.62
CA LYS A 119 51.02 6.96 -37.60
C LYS A 119 51.16 7.62 -38.97
N VAL A 120 50.09 8.24 -39.48
CA VAL A 120 50.12 9.00 -40.74
C VAL A 120 51.12 10.16 -40.68
N GLU A 121 51.19 10.88 -39.55
CA GLU A 121 52.16 11.97 -39.35
C GLU A 121 53.62 11.46 -39.38
N GLN A 122 53.92 10.38 -38.66
CA GLN A 122 55.27 9.78 -38.65
C GLN A 122 55.69 9.27 -40.03
N GLU A 123 54.80 8.62 -40.76
CA GLU A 123 55.09 8.12 -42.11
C GLU A 123 55.28 9.27 -43.11
N CYS A 124 54.45 10.32 -43.04
CA CYS A 124 54.64 11.53 -43.86
C CYS A 124 56.00 12.19 -43.62
N GLN A 125 56.44 12.29 -42.37
CA GLN A 125 57.79 12.76 -42.03
C GLN A 125 58.86 11.84 -42.64
N GLY A 126 58.71 10.52 -42.52
CA GLY A 126 59.62 9.53 -43.10
C GLY A 126 59.71 9.61 -44.64
N LEU A 127 58.59 9.85 -45.32
CA LEU A 127 58.55 10.00 -46.78
C LEU A 127 59.24 11.28 -47.27
N GLN A 128 59.28 12.35 -46.47
CA GLN A 128 59.98 13.60 -46.82
C GLN A 128 61.50 13.39 -46.98
N TYR A 129 62.06 12.36 -46.33
CA TYR A 129 63.48 11.99 -46.45
C TYR A 129 63.80 11.07 -47.65
N GLN A 130 62.80 10.60 -48.40
CA GLN A 130 62.97 9.68 -49.54
C GLN A 130 62.59 10.35 -50.87
N VAL A 131 63.53 11.05 -51.51
CA VAL A 131 63.36 11.64 -52.86
C VAL A 131 63.96 10.71 -53.92
N GLU A 132 63.17 9.74 -54.40
CA GLU A 132 63.42 9.04 -55.66
C GLU A 132 62.18 9.06 -56.54
N VAL A 133 62.31 9.68 -57.72
CA VAL A 133 61.23 10.03 -58.67
C VAL A 133 60.53 8.81 -59.28
N ARG A 134 61.08 7.60 -59.13
CA ARG A 134 60.53 6.35 -59.70
C ARG A 134 59.44 5.69 -58.85
N ASN A 135 59.21 6.15 -57.62
CA ASN A 135 58.24 5.57 -56.68
C ASN A 135 56.95 6.39 -56.48
N ILE A 136 56.71 7.43 -57.29
CA ILE A 136 55.60 8.37 -57.06
C ILE A 136 54.24 7.65 -57.19
N THR A 137 54.04 6.81 -58.21
CA THR A 137 52.77 6.10 -58.42
C THR A 137 52.46 5.12 -57.28
N GLN A 138 53.47 4.38 -56.81
CA GLN A 138 53.32 3.45 -55.69
C GLN A 138 53.04 4.19 -54.37
N LYS A 139 53.64 5.37 -54.18
CA LYS A 139 53.34 6.26 -53.05
C LYS A 139 51.90 6.79 -53.09
N ILE A 140 51.38 7.13 -54.27
CA ILE A 140 49.98 7.57 -54.43
C ILE A 140 49.02 6.44 -54.05
N GLU A 141 49.26 5.21 -54.52
CA GLU A 141 48.41 4.05 -54.24
C GLU A 141 48.32 3.75 -52.74
N ILE A 142 49.46 3.79 -52.02
CA ILE A 142 49.53 3.63 -50.56
C ILE A 142 48.78 4.76 -49.82
N LEU A 143 48.88 6.01 -50.30
CA LEU A 143 48.20 7.15 -49.69
C LEU A 143 46.68 7.09 -49.91
N THR A 144 46.22 6.64 -51.09
CA THR A 144 44.80 6.48 -51.40
C THR A 144 44.15 5.41 -50.52
N GLU A 145 44.77 4.24 -50.37
CA GLU A 145 44.26 3.17 -49.50
C GLU A 145 44.16 3.62 -48.02
N LYS A 146 45.11 4.43 -47.57
CA LYS A 146 45.10 5.00 -46.21
C LYS A 146 44.07 6.09 -46.02
N LEU A 147 43.81 6.89 -47.05
CA LEU A 147 42.77 7.91 -47.03
C LEU A 147 41.38 7.28 -46.86
N ASP A 148 41.11 6.17 -47.55
CA ASP A 148 39.86 5.41 -47.43
C ASP A 148 39.68 4.80 -46.02
N THR A 149 40.78 4.35 -45.43
CA THR A 149 40.82 3.86 -44.05
C THR A 149 40.53 4.98 -43.03
N ALA A 150 41.09 6.18 -43.24
CA ALA A 150 40.85 7.34 -42.39
C ALA A 150 39.41 7.88 -42.51
N PHE A 151 38.85 7.88 -43.72
CA PHE A 151 37.45 8.26 -43.95
C PHE A 151 36.48 7.37 -43.16
N SER A 152 36.75 6.06 -43.15
CA SER A 152 35.94 5.08 -42.40
C SER A 152 36.03 5.24 -40.88
N LEU A 153 37.07 5.90 -40.36
CA LEU A 153 37.24 6.20 -38.93
C LEU A 153 36.62 7.53 -38.52
N GLY A 154 36.34 8.43 -39.47
CA GLY A 154 35.79 9.76 -39.21
C GLY A 154 34.30 9.79 -38.89
N GLU A 155 33.54 8.77 -39.32
CA GLU A 155 32.11 8.66 -39.02
C GLU A 155 31.87 8.16 -37.59
N PRO A 156 31.09 8.87 -36.75
CA PRO A 156 30.83 8.46 -35.37
C PRO A 156 30.19 7.07 -35.32
N ARG A 157 30.81 6.16 -34.57
CA ARG A 157 30.32 4.78 -34.38
C ARG A 157 29.12 4.70 -33.45
N GLU A 158 28.83 5.78 -32.75
CA GLU A 158 27.72 5.91 -31.81
C GLU A 158 27.06 7.29 -31.92
N ASN A 159 25.76 7.35 -31.69
CA ASN A 159 24.98 8.58 -31.72
C ASN A 159 24.68 9.13 -30.31
N SER A 160 24.21 10.37 -30.24
CA SER A 160 23.87 11.07 -28.99
C SER A 160 22.43 10.83 -28.49
N PHE A 161 21.65 9.95 -29.14
CA PHE A 161 20.24 9.78 -28.81
C PHE A 161 20.05 9.05 -27.48
N LEU A 162 19.41 9.73 -26.53
CA LEU A 162 18.95 9.20 -25.25
C LEU A 162 17.59 9.83 -24.94
N THR A 163 16.62 9.02 -24.55
CA THR A 163 15.26 9.48 -24.23
C THR A 163 14.67 8.66 -23.09
N CYS A 164 13.75 9.25 -22.34
CA CYS A 164 12.96 8.59 -21.31
C CYS A 164 11.48 8.76 -21.66
N ASP A 165 10.77 7.65 -21.85
CA ASP A 165 9.35 7.64 -22.17
C ASP A 165 8.53 7.17 -20.96
N PHE A 166 7.55 7.98 -20.57
CA PHE A 166 6.60 7.70 -19.49
C PHE A 166 5.18 7.43 -20.01
N SER A 167 4.95 7.61 -21.31
CA SER A 167 3.67 7.37 -21.99
C SER A 167 3.51 5.94 -22.46
N LEU A 168 4.58 5.14 -22.44
CA LEU A 168 4.51 3.71 -22.72
C LEU A 168 3.64 3.02 -21.66
N ASN A 169 2.47 2.53 -22.08
CA ASN A 169 1.54 1.67 -21.32
C ASN A 169 0.58 2.34 -20.33
N ASP A 170 0.32 3.65 -20.44
CA ASP A 170 -0.64 4.38 -19.56
C ASP A 170 -0.37 4.16 -18.06
N SER A 171 0.90 3.92 -17.71
CA SER A 171 1.29 3.46 -16.37
C SER A 171 0.99 4.50 -15.30
N LEU A 172 1.10 5.78 -15.63
CA LEU A 172 0.74 6.88 -14.73
C LEU A 172 -0.77 6.91 -14.44
N ASP A 173 -1.61 6.69 -15.45
CA ASP A 173 -3.06 6.65 -15.26
C ASP A 173 -3.47 5.46 -14.38
N GLN A 174 -2.84 4.30 -14.58
CA GLN A 174 -3.07 3.13 -13.73
C GLN A 174 -2.64 3.38 -12.27
N ILE A 175 -1.48 4.01 -12.05
CA ILE A 175 -1.04 4.39 -10.70
C ILE A 175 -2.07 5.33 -10.05
N GLN A 176 -2.55 6.33 -10.79
CA GLN A 176 -3.56 7.27 -10.28
C GLN A 176 -4.87 6.55 -9.94
N GLN A 177 -5.33 5.62 -10.78
CA GLN A 177 -6.52 4.81 -10.52
C GLN A 177 -6.34 3.96 -9.25
N HIS A 178 -5.20 3.31 -9.08
CA HIS A 178 -4.90 2.50 -7.91
C HIS A 178 -4.78 3.32 -6.63
N LEU A 179 -4.18 4.52 -6.70
CA LEU A 179 -4.15 5.45 -5.57
C LEU A 179 -5.56 5.92 -5.18
N GLY A 180 -6.47 6.08 -6.15
CA GLY A 180 -7.85 6.48 -5.89
C GLY A 180 -8.69 5.45 -5.10
N ILE A 181 -8.31 4.17 -5.14
CA ILE A 181 -8.96 3.10 -4.39
C ILE A 181 -8.13 2.64 -3.18
N LEU A 182 -6.98 3.26 -2.93
CA LEU A 182 -6.06 2.85 -1.89
C LEU A 182 -6.58 3.26 -0.51
N GLY A 183 -6.94 2.25 0.28
CA GLY A 183 -7.37 2.42 1.65
C GLY A 183 -8.82 2.92 1.78
N LYS A 184 -9.44 2.62 2.92
CA LYS A 184 -10.76 3.11 3.25
C LYS A 184 -10.91 3.17 4.77
N VAL A 185 -11.31 4.32 5.28
CA VAL A 185 -11.69 4.47 6.68
C VAL A 185 -13.11 3.91 6.85
N ARG A 186 -13.28 3.04 7.86
CA ARG A 186 -14.57 2.44 8.22
C ARG A 186 -14.82 2.67 9.70
N THR A 187 -16.09 2.79 10.05
CA THR A 187 -16.57 2.83 11.42
C THR A 187 -17.71 1.85 11.58
N SER A 188 -17.98 1.47 12.82
CA SER A 188 -19.13 0.67 13.19
C SER A 188 -19.98 1.42 14.19
N THR A 189 -21.27 1.13 14.17
CA THR A 189 -22.24 1.61 15.16
C THR A 189 -22.87 0.44 15.89
N THR A 190 -22.18 -0.70 15.93
CA THR A 190 -22.60 -1.84 16.74
C THR A 190 -22.78 -1.38 18.17
N PHE A 191 -23.90 -1.76 18.76
CA PHE A 191 -24.21 -1.45 20.14
C PHE A 191 -24.06 -2.73 20.97
N PRO A 192 -22.94 -2.90 21.71
CA PRO A 192 -22.59 -4.18 22.30
C PRO A 192 -23.68 -4.75 23.21
N SER A 193 -24.38 -3.89 23.96
CA SER A 193 -25.39 -4.32 24.92
C SER A 193 -26.64 -4.94 24.32
N LEU A 194 -26.89 -4.77 23.01
CA LEU A 194 -28.01 -5.41 22.31
C LEU A 194 -27.56 -6.58 21.44
N CYS A 195 -26.26 -6.87 21.39
CA CYS A 195 -25.73 -8.02 20.66
C CYS A 195 -25.97 -9.29 21.47
N THR A 196 -26.19 -10.40 20.77
CA THR A 196 -26.47 -11.70 21.42
C THR A 196 -25.52 -12.75 20.90
N ALA A 197 -25.01 -13.59 21.79
CA ALA A 197 -24.25 -14.79 21.46
C ALA A 197 -25.06 -16.02 21.86
N GLN A 198 -25.23 -16.97 20.94
CA GLN A 198 -26.00 -18.18 21.17
C GLN A 198 -25.18 -19.40 20.80
N ILE A 199 -25.34 -20.47 21.58
CA ILE A 199 -24.78 -21.79 21.30
C ILE A 199 -25.95 -22.66 20.90
N ASP A 200 -25.88 -23.26 19.71
CA ASP A 200 -27.00 -24.03 19.16
C ASP A 200 -27.08 -25.46 19.74
N ASP A 201 -25.96 -26.01 20.23
CA ASP A 201 -25.84 -27.38 20.74
C ASP A 201 -25.21 -27.48 22.14
N ASN A 202 -25.31 -28.67 22.76
CA ASN A 202 -24.65 -28.93 24.04
C ASN A 202 -23.11 -28.86 23.91
N ILE A 203 -22.47 -28.04 24.73
CA ILE A 203 -21.00 -27.95 24.79
C ILE A 203 -20.47 -29.15 25.58
N ILE A 204 -19.59 -29.92 24.95
CA ILE A 204 -18.87 -31.04 25.58
C ILE A 204 -17.39 -30.66 25.66
N ALA A 205 -16.82 -30.78 26.87
CA ALA A 205 -15.41 -30.50 27.08
C ALA A 205 -14.53 -31.37 26.17
N GLY A 206 -13.61 -30.73 25.45
CA GLY A 206 -12.74 -31.41 24.48
C GLY A 206 -13.34 -31.58 23.09
N ILE A 207 -14.54 -31.04 22.82
CA ILE A 207 -15.17 -31.02 21.50
C ILE A 207 -15.28 -29.57 21.00
N GLU A 208 -14.97 -29.37 19.73
CA GLU A 208 -15.17 -28.07 19.07
C GLU A 208 -16.64 -27.65 19.13
N SER A 209 -16.89 -26.41 19.53
CA SER A 209 -18.24 -25.85 19.66
C SER A 209 -18.32 -24.53 18.90
N CYS A 210 -19.47 -24.27 18.28
CA CYS A 210 -19.72 -23.03 17.55
C CYS A 210 -20.61 -22.09 18.38
N VAL A 211 -20.31 -20.80 18.33
CA VAL A 211 -21.14 -19.75 18.93
C VAL A 211 -21.52 -18.76 17.84
N THR A 212 -22.83 -18.57 17.67
CA THR A 212 -23.38 -17.61 16.72
C THR A 212 -23.53 -16.25 17.40
N LEU A 213 -22.74 -15.26 16.96
CA LEU A 213 -22.85 -13.87 17.43
C LEU A 213 -23.70 -13.05 16.46
N THR A 214 -24.78 -12.45 16.97
CA THR A 214 -25.62 -11.49 16.26
C THR A 214 -25.29 -10.08 16.72
N THR A 215 -24.85 -9.23 15.79
CA THR A 215 -24.52 -7.82 16.06
C THR A 215 -25.60 -6.88 15.52
N VAL A 216 -25.96 -5.88 16.34
CA VAL A 216 -27.02 -4.90 16.02
C VAL A 216 -26.56 -3.49 16.34
N ASP A 217 -27.19 -2.49 15.73
CA ASP A 217 -27.01 -1.09 16.09
C ASP A 217 -27.87 -0.68 17.32
N TYR A 218 -27.74 0.57 17.75
CA TYR A 218 -28.53 1.13 18.86
C TYR A 218 -30.06 1.08 18.62
N HIS A 219 -30.49 1.01 17.36
CA HIS A 219 -31.91 0.89 17.00
C HIS A 219 -32.38 -0.57 16.91
N GLY A 220 -31.49 -1.54 17.16
CA GLY A 220 -31.78 -2.97 17.08
C GLY A 220 -31.74 -3.54 15.65
N ASN A 221 -31.23 -2.79 14.67
CA ASN A 221 -31.11 -3.30 13.31
C ASN A 221 -29.85 -4.16 13.17
N ALA A 222 -29.98 -5.30 12.49
CA ALA A 222 -28.86 -6.19 12.19
C ALA A 222 -27.77 -5.48 11.38
N ARG A 223 -26.52 -5.62 11.81
CA ARG A 223 -25.35 -5.06 11.11
C ARG A 223 -24.96 -5.94 9.93
N LYS A 224 -24.74 -5.30 8.77
CA LYS A 224 -24.22 -5.96 7.55
C LYS A 224 -22.73 -5.71 7.32
N THR A 225 -22.10 -4.95 8.21
CA THR A 225 -20.68 -4.59 8.15
C THR A 225 -20.02 -4.98 9.46
N GLY A 226 -18.99 -5.81 9.40
CA GLY A 226 -18.18 -6.18 10.57
C GLY A 226 -17.00 -5.23 10.80
N GLY A 227 -16.09 -5.66 11.68
CA GLY A 227 -14.83 -4.95 12.00
C GLY A 227 -14.67 -4.59 13.47
N ASP A 228 -15.71 -4.77 14.28
CA ASP A 228 -15.60 -4.59 15.73
C ASP A 228 -14.79 -5.72 16.37
N PRO A 229 -13.88 -5.41 17.31
CA PRO A 229 -13.13 -6.44 18.02
C PRO A 229 -14.07 -7.24 18.94
N ILE A 230 -13.97 -8.57 18.86
CA ILE A 230 -14.72 -9.51 19.69
C ILE A 230 -13.72 -10.31 20.51
N GLN A 231 -14.00 -10.48 21.80
CA GLN A 231 -13.24 -11.33 22.70
C GLN A 231 -14.19 -12.39 23.29
N ALA A 232 -13.74 -13.64 23.28
CA ALA A 232 -14.43 -14.76 23.91
C ALA A 232 -13.50 -15.38 24.96
N GLU A 233 -14.06 -15.75 26.10
CA GLU A 233 -13.35 -16.42 27.18
C GLU A 233 -14.11 -17.69 27.57
N VAL A 234 -13.38 -18.80 27.73
CA VAL A 234 -13.94 -20.06 28.21
C VAL A 234 -13.55 -20.21 29.67
N SER A 235 -14.54 -20.14 30.55
CA SER A 235 -14.35 -20.37 31.99
C SER A 235 -14.77 -21.80 32.34
N LEU A 236 -13.89 -22.52 33.04
CA LEU A 236 -14.14 -23.87 33.59
C LEU A 236 -14.79 -23.80 34.97
#